data_AF-A0A1C5GPE5-F1
#
_entry.id   AF-A0A1C5GPE5-F1
#
_cell.length_a   1.000
_cell.length_b   1.000
_cell.length_c   1.000
_cell.angle_alpha   90.00
_cell.angle_beta   90.00
_cell.angle_gamma   90.00
#
_symmetry.space_group_name_H-M   'P 1'
#
loop_
_entity.id
_entity.type
_entity.pdbx_description
1 polymer ?
#
loop_
_entity_poly.entity_id
_entity_poly.type
_entity_poly.pdbx_seq_one_letter_code
_entity_poly.pdbx_strand_id
1 'polypeptide(L)'
;MPGQPDLGRADLVSMLAELTAKPADQVPDRVGSMELAWLVHLVEQRYDRRLDLTDDQLAGIRTVDDALAVFHTSLTAPADG
;
A
#
# COMPACT_ATOMS: atom_id res chain seq x y z
N MET A 1 17.92 -12.92 -11.13
CA MET A 1 16.58 -12.52 -11.61
C MET A 1 16.18 -11.31 -10.78
N PRO A 2 16.26 -10.05 -11.27
CA PRO A 2 15.88 -8.91 -10.46
C PRO A 2 14.38 -8.70 -10.64
N GLY A 3 13.57 -9.23 -9.72
CA GLY A 3 12.13 -9.21 -9.93
C GLY A 3 11.32 -9.50 -8.67
N GLN A 4 11.90 -9.29 -7.48
CA GLN A 4 11.03 -9.06 -6.33
C GLN A 4 10.38 -7.71 -6.61
N PRO A 5 9.04 -7.61 -6.68
CA PRO A 5 8.40 -6.31 -6.80
C PRO A 5 8.63 -5.64 -5.44
N ASP A 6 9.64 -4.78 -5.41
CA ASP A 6 9.89 -3.92 -4.25
C ASP A 6 8.77 -2.90 -4.25
N LEU A 7 7.73 -3.16 -3.45
CA LEU A 7 6.67 -2.19 -3.21
C LEU A 7 7.34 -0.96 -2.60
N GLY A 8 7.57 0.08 -3.41
CA GLY A 8 8.19 1.33 -2.98
C GLY A 8 7.17 2.45 -2.87
N ARG A 9 7.56 3.55 -2.20
CA ARG A 9 6.72 4.75 -2.07
C ARG A 9 6.23 5.25 -3.44
N ALA A 10 7.09 5.23 -4.44
CA ALA A 10 6.75 5.67 -5.80
C ALA A 10 5.64 4.80 -6.43
N ASP A 11 5.62 3.49 -6.14
CA ASP A 11 4.59 2.58 -6.63
C ASP A 11 3.23 2.94 -6.00
N LEU A 12 3.19 3.13 -4.67
CA LEU A 12 1.97 3.56 -3.96
C LEU A 12 1.45 4.92 -4.45
N VAL A 13 2.33 5.91 -4.59
CA VAL A 13 1.93 7.22 -5.12
C VAL A 13 1.41 7.10 -6.56
N SER A 14 2.04 6.27 -7.39
CA SER A 14 1.60 6.05 -8.78
C SER A 14 0.24 5.34 -8.83
N MET A 15 -0.02 4.40 -7.92
CA MET A 15 -1.34 3.76 -7.79
C MET A 15 -2.40 4.78 -7.33
N LEU A 16 -2.12 5.59 -6.32
CA LEU A 16 -3.02 6.65 -5.86
C LEU A 16 -3.29 7.71 -6.93
N ALA A 17 -2.30 8.00 -7.78
CA ALA A 17 -2.44 8.87 -8.94
C ALA A 17 -3.49 8.33 -9.93
N GLU A 18 -3.50 7.02 -10.18
CA GLU A 18 -4.52 6.36 -11.01
C GLU A 18 -5.91 6.47 -10.38
N LEU A 19 -6.05 6.20 -9.08
CA LEU A 19 -7.31 6.31 -8.35
C LEU A 19 -7.89 7.74 -8.41
N THR A 20 -7.04 8.75 -8.21
CA THR A 20 -7.44 10.15 -8.13
C THR A 20 -7.51 10.86 -9.49
N ALA A 21 -7.09 10.16 -10.57
CA ALA A 21 -6.89 10.73 -11.90
C ALA A 21 -6.01 12.00 -11.89
N LYS A 22 -5.02 12.03 -10.99
CA LYS A 22 -4.08 13.15 -10.81
C LYS A 22 -2.65 12.66 -11.01
N PRO A 23 -1.71 13.53 -11.42
CA PRO A 23 -0.31 13.15 -11.45
C PRO A 23 0.21 12.87 -10.04
N ALA A 24 1.17 11.94 -9.92
CA ALA A 24 1.83 11.55 -8.67
C ALA A 24 2.34 12.74 -7.83
N ASP A 25 2.79 13.80 -8.48
CA ASP A 25 3.27 15.04 -7.84
C ASP A 25 2.15 15.85 -7.14
N GLN A 26 0.90 15.66 -7.58
CA GLN A 26 -0.29 16.28 -6.99
C GLN A 26 -1.06 15.35 -6.05
N VAL A 27 -0.59 14.11 -5.88
CA VAL A 27 -1.17 13.20 -4.88
C VAL A 27 -0.69 13.66 -3.51
N PRO A 28 -1.60 14.00 -2.59
CA PRO A 28 -1.19 14.34 -1.24
C PRO A 28 -0.51 13.14 -0.60
N ASP A 29 0.54 13.40 0.19
CA ASP A 29 1.17 12.36 1.00
C ASP A 29 0.19 11.77 2.03
N ARG A 30 -0.86 12.52 2.37
CA ARG A 30 -1.91 12.08 3.28
C ARG A 30 -2.82 11.06 2.59
N VAL A 31 -3.00 9.91 3.24
CA VAL A 31 -3.85 8.82 2.76
C VAL A 31 -5.10 8.76 3.63
N GLY A 32 -6.28 8.88 3.01
CA GLY A 32 -7.57 8.65 3.66
C GLY A 32 -7.93 7.16 3.75
N SER A 33 -8.95 6.82 4.55
CA SER A 33 -9.41 5.43 4.69
C SER A 33 -9.87 4.81 3.36
N MET A 34 -10.37 5.61 2.42
CA MET A 34 -10.80 5.11 1.10
C MET A 34 -9.60 4.77 0.21
N GLU A 35 -8.64 5.69 0.10
CA GLU A 35 -7.37 5.43 -0.59
C GLU A 35 -6.63 4.24 0.01
N LEU A 36 -6.62 4.14 1.35
CA LEU A 36 -6.01 3.02 2.06
C LEU A 36 -6.68 1.69 1.71
N ALA A 37 -8.01 1.61 1.80
CA ALA A 37 -8.75 0.40 1.49
C ALA A 37 -8.52 -0.03 0.02
N TRP A 38 -8.45 0.93 -0.89
CA TRP A 38 -8.15 0.68 -2.29
C TRP A 38 -6.71 0.18 -2.50
N LEU A 39 -5.73 0.80 -1.83
CA LEU A 39 -4.33 0.37 -1.88
C LEU A 39 -4.15 -1.05 -1.36
N VAL A 40 -4.77 -1.38 -0.22
CA VAL A 40 -4.78 -2.74 0.33
C VAL A 40 -5.32 -3.71 -0.72
N HIS A 41 -6.50 -3.42 -1.27
CA HIS A 41 -7.13 -4.30 -2.25
C HIS A 41 -6.28 -4.50 -3.51
N LEU A 42 -5.62 -3.46 -4.00
CA LEU A 42 -4.77 -3.53 -5.18
C LEU A 42 -3.48 -4.32 -4.91
N VAL A 43 -2.85 -4.13 -3.76
CA VAL A 43 -1.69 -4.92 -3.33
C VAL A 43 -2.11 -6.39 -3.16
N GLU A 44 -3.25 -6.67 -2.56
CA GLU A 44 -3.75 -8.04 -2.43
C GLU A 44 -3.95 -8.72 -3.79
N GLN A 45 -4.56 -8.01 -4.76
CA GLN A 45 -4.71 -8.52 -6.12
C GLN A 45 -3.37 -8.70 -6.84
N ARG A 46 -2.42 -7.77 -6.68
CA ARG A 46 -1.13 -7.78 -7.39
C ARG A 46 -0.21 -8.90 -6.89
N TYR A 47 -0.23 -9.16 -5.59
CA TYR A 47 0.62 -10.18 -4.96
C TYR A 47 -0.10 -11.52 -4.78
N ASP A 48 -1.38 -11.61 -5.18
CA ASP A 48 -2.25 -12.77 -4.97
C ASP A 48 -2.21 -13.26 -3.51
N ARG A 49 -2.11 -12.31 -2.57
CA ARG A 49 -1.89 -12.59 -1.14
C ARG A 49 -2.73 -11.66 -0.31
N ARG A 50 -3.40 -12.21 0.72
CA ARG A 50 -4.17 -11.41 1.67
C ARG A 50 -3.22 -10.67 2.62
N LEU A 51 -3.42 -9.36 2.75
CA LEU A 51 -2.70 -8.56 3.74
C LEU A 51 -3.44 -8.70 5.07
N ASP A 52 -2.86 -9.43 6.03
CA ASP A 52 -3.42 -9.57 7.37
C ASP A 52 -3.13 -8.30 8.19
N LEU A 53 -3.85 -7.23 7.87
CA LEU A 53 -3.76 -5.94 8.55
C LEU A 53 -4.85 -5.86 9.62
N THR A 54 -4.42 -5.59 10.84
CA THR A 54 -5.36 -5.31 11.93
C THR A 54 -5.96 -3.92 11.76
N ASP A 55 -7.17 -3.71 12.31
CA ASP A 55 -7.85 -2.42 12.30
C ASP A 55 -7.00 -1.31 12.92
N ASP A 56 -6.20 -1.64 13.94
CA ASP A 56 -5.25 -0.73 14.58
C ASP A 56 -4.14 -0.27 13.62
N GLN A 57 -3.59 -1.19 12.82
CA GLN A 57 -2.60 -0.86 11.79
C GLN A 57 -3.22 0.02 10.70
N LEU A 58 -4.45 -0.29 10.27
CA LEU A 58 -5.18 0.53 9.29
C LEU A 58 -5.50 1.93 9.84
N ALA A 59 -5.88 2.04 11.11
CA ALA A 59 -6.16 3.32 11.78
C ALA A 59 -4.89 4.16 12.04
N GLY A 60 -3.74 3.51 12.14
CA GLY A 60 -2.43 4.15 12.25
C GLY A 60 -1.97 4.82 10.96
N ILE A 61 -2.43 4.32 9.80
CA ILE A 61 -1.98 4.80 8.50
C ILE A 61 -2.64 6.14 8.16
N ARG A 62 -1.84 7.19 8.10
CA ARG A 62 -2.29 8.55 7.74
C ARG A 62 -1.53 9.11 6.53
N THR A 63 -0.44 8.45 6.15
CA THR A 63 0.44 8.86 5.07
C THR A 63 0.78 7.68 4.16
N VAL A 64 1.30 7.99 2.98
CA VAL A 64 1.81 6.97 2.05
C VAL A 64 2.98 6.21 2.66
N ASP A 65 3.81 6.87 3.48
CA ASP A 65 4.95 6.26 4.16
C ASP A 65 4.51 5.25 5.24
N ASP A 66 3.50 5.60 6.04
CA ASP A 66 2.89 4.66 6.99
C ASP A 66 2.32 3.43 6.27
N ALA A 67 1.58 3.65 5.17
CA ALA A 67 1.02 2.58 4.36
C ALA A 67 2.11 1.66 3.83
N LEU A 68 3.20 2.25 3.31
CA LEU A 68 4.36 1.53 2.80
C LEU A 68 5.00 0.66 3.88
N ALA A 69 5.28 1.23 5.05
CA ALA A 69 5.90 0.51 6.15
C ALA A 69 5.04 -0.70 6.57
N VAL A 70 3.73 -0.50 6.67
CA VAL A 70 2.76 -1.55 7.05
C VAL A 70 2.67 -2.64 5.98
N PHE A 71 2.53 -2.28 4.70
CA PHE A 71 2.47 -3.27 3.63
C PHE A 71 3.79 -4.03 3.50
N HIS A 72 4.92 -3.35 3.63
CA HIS A 72 6.23 -3.98 3.54
C HIS A 72 6.44 -4.97 4.69
N THR A 73 6.07 -4.62 5.92
CA THR A 73 6.15 -5.57 7.05
C THR A 73 5.23 -6.77 6.85
N SER A 74 4.03 -6.61 6.30
CA SER A 74 3.10 -7.72 6.05
C SER A 74 3.54 -8.60 4.88
N LEU A 75 4.15 -8.02 3.84
CA LEU A 75 4.68 -8.76 2.70
C LEU A 75 5.95 -9.52 3.06
N THR A 76 6.82 -8.94 3.89
CA THR A 76 8.05 -9.59 4.37
C THR A 76 7.80 -10.60 5.49
N ALA A 77 6.69 -10.45 6.23
CA ALA A 77 6.29 -11.43 7.21
C ALA A 77 6.11 -12.80 6.53
N PRO A 78 6.75 -13.87 7.03
CA PRO A 78 6.43 -15.20 6.58
C PRO A 78 4.93 -15.40 6.84
N ALA A 79 4.20 -15.85 5.82
CA ALA A 79 2.85 -16.36 6.06
C ALA A 79 3.07 -17.62 6.87
N ASP A 80 3.11 -17.51 8.19
CA ASP A 80 3.02 -18.65 9.07
C ASP A 80 1.69 -19.35 8.74
N GLY A 81 1.80 -20.61 8.34
CA GLY A 81 0.80 -21.37 7.59
C GLY A 81 -0.36 -21.92 8.39
#